data_AF-A0A8H9LKK6-F1
#
_entry.id   AF-A0A8H9LKK6-F1
#
_cell.length_a   1.000
_cell.length_b   1.000
_cell.length_c   1.000
_cell.angle_alpha   90.00
_cell.angle_beta   90.00
_cell.angle_gamma   90.00
#
_symmetry.space_group_name_H-M   'P 1'
#
loop_
_entity.id
_entity.type
_entity.pdbx_description
1 polymer ?
#
loop_
_entity_poly.entity_id
_entity_poly.type
_entity_poly.pdbx_seq_one_letter_code
_entity_poly.pdbx_strand_id
1 'polypeptide(L)'
;MITRSSFNYSNEDRETKRLRLRADAFQHSAAMERLAEMKRDRPEQYDQMGAVAHLSLGHYEAAKAAAVQLGRNVSAPTDREV
;
A
#
# COMPACT_ATOMS: atom_id res chain seq x y z
N MET A 1 -19.51 38.28 -7.85
CA MET A 1 -18.62 37.40 -7.05
C MET A 1 -18.91 35.97 -7.44
N ILE A 2 -17.97 35.27 -8.08
CA ILE A 2 -18.15 33.86 -8.48
C ILE A 2 -17.60 33.00 -7.34
N THR A 3 -18.49 32.29 -6.65
CA THR A 3 -18.17 31.41 -5.51
C THR A 3 -17.40 30.19 -6.01
N ARG A 4 -16.07 30.30 -6.05
CA ARG A 4 -15.11 29.23 -6.37
C ARG A 4 -14.93 28.30 -5.16
N SER A 5 -15.93 27.52 -4.76
CA SER A 5 -15.75 26.64 -3.59
C SER A 5 -16.56 25.33 -3.59
N SER A 6 -17.00 24.83 -4.75
CA SER A 6 -17.80 23.61 -4.80
C SER A 6 -17.10 22.39 -5.41
N PHE A 7 -15.89 22.56 -5.99
CA PHE A 7 -15.18 21.46 -6.67
C PHE A 7 -14.14 20.74 -5.80
N ASN A 8 -13.68 21.34 -4.68
CA ASN A 8 -12.62 20.73 -3.86
C ASN A 8 -13.13 19.59 -2.96
N TYR A 9 -14.34 19.73 -2.41
CA TYR A 9 -14.94 18.70 -1.53
C TYR A 9 -15.08 17.32 -2.19
N SER A 10 -15.28 17.23 -3.50
CA SER A 10 -15.45 15.95 -4.20
C SER A 10 -14.14 15.23 -4.53
N ASN A 11 -13.01 15.94 -4.65
CA ASN A 11 -11.72 15.29 -4.92
C ASN A 11 -11.08 14.78 -3.63
N GLU A 12 -11.12 15.55 -2.55
CA GLU A 12 -10.64 15.12 -1.24
C GLU A 12 -11.37 13.86 -0.76
N ASP A 13 -12.69 13.77 -0.93
CA ASP A 13 -13.47 12.58 -0.55
C ASP A 13 -13.11 11.35 -1.40
N ARG A 14 -12.88 11.53 -2.72
CA ARG A 14 -12.46 10.46 -3.62
C ARG A 14 -11.05 9.95 -3.32
N GLU A 15 -10.10 10.85 -3.07
CA GLU A 15 -8.74 10.47 -2.72
C GLU A 15 -8.69 9.79 -1.36
N THR A 16 -9.43 10.31 -0.38
CA THR A 16 -9.57 9.70 0.95
C THR A 16 -10.22 8.32 0.88
N LYS A 17 -11.25 8.15 0.04
CA LYS A 17 -11.90 6.85 -0.18
C LYS A 17 -10.98 5.86 -0.88
N ARG A 18 -10.21 6.29 -1.89
CA ARG A 18 -9.21 5.44 -2.56
C ARG A 18 -8.07 5.04 -1.63
N LEU A 19 -7.60 5.95 -0.78
CA LEU A 19 -6.59 5.67 0.23
C LEU A 19 -7.09 4.64 1.24
N ARG A 20 -8.33 4.81 1.72
CA ARG A 20 -9.01 3.85 2.59
C ARG A 20 -9.15 2.48 1.94
N LEU A 21 -9.60 2.40 0.69
CA LEU A 21 -9.72 1.13 -0.04
C LEU A 21 -8.38 0.42 -0.21
N ARG A 22 -7.30 1.16 -0.49
CA ARG A 22 -5.94 0.59 -0.58
C ARG A 22 -5.44 0.08 0.76
N ALA A 23 -5.71 0.80 1.84
CA ALA A 23 -5.37 0.36 3.18
C ALA A 23 -6.23 -0.83 3.66
N ASP A 24 -7.47 -0.94 3.18
CA ASP A 24 -8.36 -2.08 3.45
C ASP A 24 -7.91 -3.33 2.67
N ALA A 25 -7.44 -3.14 1.44
CA ALA A 25 -6.83 -4.19 0.63
C ALA A 25 -5.44 -4.60 1.12
N PHE A 26 -4.83 -3.87 2.07
CA PHE A 26 -3.54 -4.27 2.63
C PHE A 26 -3.71 -5.53 3.47
N GLN A 27 -3.05 -6.59 3.04
CA GLN A 27 -2.87 -7.80 3.82
C GLN A 27 -1.38 -8.06 3.95
N HIS A 28 -0.89 -8.15 5.19
CA HIS A 28 0.50 -8.47 5.44
C HIS A 28 0.84 -9.83 4.81
N SER A 29 1.85 -9.86 3.94
CA SER A 29 2.30 -11.07 3.27
C SER A 29 3.79 -11.26 3.50
N ALA A 30 4.17 -12.34 4.19
CA ALA A 30 5.57 -12.66 4.44
C ALA A 30 6.36 -12.86 3.14
N ALA A 31 5.71 -13.35 2.08
CA ALA A 31 6.35 -13.45 0.76
C ALA A 31 6.68 -12.07 0.18
N MET A 32 5.79 -11.09 0.34
CA MET A 32 6.02 -9.71 -0.15
C MET A 32 7.04 -8.97 0.71
N GLU A 33 7.05 -9.17 2.03
CA GLU A 33 8.12 -8.62 2.89
C GLU A 33 9.49 -9.17 2.47
N ARG A 34 9.62 -10.49 2.24
CA ARG A 34 10.86 -11.09 1.71
C ARG A 34 11.25 -10.54 0.34
N LEU A 35 10.28 -10.25 -0.51
CA LEU A 35 10.50 -9.68 -1.83
C LEU A 35 10.97 -8.22 -1.73
N ALA A 36 10.44 -7.45 -0.76
CA ALA A 36 10.90 -6.11 -0.43
C ALA A 36 12.34 -6.12 0.14
N GLU A 37 12.64 -7.06 1.03
CA GLU A 37 14.00 -7.29 1.55
C GLU A 37 14.96 -7.66 0.42
N MET A 38 14.54 -8.53 -0.50
CA MET A 38 15.33 -8.92 -1.66
C MET A 38 15.61 -7.74 -2.59
N LYS A 39 14.61 -6.88 -2.86
CA LYS A 39 14.81 -5.63 -3.62
C LYS A 39 15.85 -4.72 -2.97
N ARG A 40 15.88 -4.66 -1.63
CA ARG A 40 16.83 -3.84 -0.87
C ARG A 40 18.24 -4.43 -0.85
N ASP A 41 18.35 -5.71 -0.55
CA ASP A 41 19.63 -6.36 -0.27
C ASP A 41 20.27 -6.97 -1.52
N ARG A 42 19.47 -7.32 -2.53
CA ARG A 42 19.89 -7.97 -3.79
C ARG A 42 19.08 -7.46 -4.99
N PRO A 43 19.24 -6.17 -5.36
CA PRO A 43 18.49 -5.56 -6.46
C PRO A 43 18.68 -6.31 -7.79
N GLU A 44 19.87 -6.84 -8.06
CA GLU A 44 20.15 -7.60 -9.29
C GLU A 44 19.30 -8.88 -9.42
N GLN A 45 19.07 -9.59 -8.30
CA GLN A 45 18.22 -10.78 -8.27
C GLN A 45 16.75 -10.41 -8.39
N TYR A 46 16.36 -9.29 -7.79
CA TYR A 46 15.01 -8.76 -7.91
C TYR A 46 14.71 -8.31 -9.36
N ASP A 47 15.65 -7.67 -10.05
CA ASP A 47 15.50 -7.24 -11.45
C ASP A 47 15.36 -8.41 -12.42
N GLN A 48 15.94 -9.56 -12.09
CA GLN A 48 15.76 -10.81 -12.84
C GLN A 48 14.39 -11.46 -12.62
N MET A 49 13.60 -11.00 -11.65
CA MET A 49 12.23 -11.49 -11.45
C MET A 49 11.30 -10.99 -12.56
N GLY A 50 10.26 -11.79 -12.86
CA GLY A 50 9.27 -11.41 -13.85
C GLY A 50 8.46 -10.17 -13.42
N ALA A 51 7.92 -9.45 -14.42
CA ALA A 51 7.16 -8.20 -14.22
C ALA A 51 6.00 -8.33 -13.20
N VAL A 52 5.41 -9.53 -13.06
CA VAL A 52 4.36 -9.79 -12.06
C VAL A 52 4.87 -9.60 -10.64
N ALA A 53 6.11 -10.00 -10.33
CA ALA A 53 6.70 -9.82 -9.01
C ALA A 53 6.89 -8.33 -8.70
N HIS A 54 7.35 -7.55 -9.68
CA HIS A 54 7.53 -6.11 -9.53
C HIS A 54 6.23 -5.37 -9.32
N LEU A 55 5.21 -5.69 -10.13
CA LEU A 55 3.88 -5.11 -10.00
C LEU A 55 3.25 -5.46 -8.64
N SER A 56 3.36 -6.73 -8.24
CA SER A 56 2.82 -7.20 -6.96
C SER A 56 3.48 -6.50 -5.78
N LEU A 57 4.81 -6.34 -5.81
CA LEU A 57 5.51 -5.60 -4.76
C LEU A 57 5.11 -4.12 -4.75
N GLY A 58 5.02 -3.47 -5.90
CA GLY A 58 4.59 -2.07 -5.98
C GLY A 58 3.17 -1.86 -5.43
N HIS A 59 2.23 -2.75 -5.74
CA HIS A 59 0.88 -2.72 -5.17
C HIS A 59 0.89 -2.94 -3.66
N TYR A 60 1.70 -3.87 -3.19
CA TYR A 60 1.86 -4.17 -1.77
C TYR A 60 2.47 -2.99 -0.99
N GLU A 61 3.57 -2.41 -1.47
CA GLU A 61 4.22 -1.22 -0.89
C GLU A 61 3.24 -0.03 -0.83
N ALA A 62 2.46 0.18 -1.89
CA ALA A 62 1.45 1.25 -1.93
C ALA A 62 0.31 1.02 -0.93
N ALA A 63 -0.18 -0.21 -0.80
CA ALA A 63 -1.19 -0.58 0.18
C ALA A 63 -0.66 -0.44 1.62
N LYS A 64 0.59 -0.86 1.87
CA LYS A 64 1.28 -0.70 3.15
C LYS A 64 1.42 0.77 3.53
N ALA A 65 1.88 1.61 2.60
CA ALA A 65 2.00 3.05 2.81
C ALA A 65 0.65 3.70 3.11
N ALA A 66 -0.42 3.30 2.41
CA ALA A 66 -1.77 3.78 2.69
C ALA A 66 -2.27 3.36 4.08
N ALA A 67 -2.00 2.12 4.48
CA ALA A 67 -2.35 1.61 5.80
C ALA A 67 -1.59 2.35 6.92
N VAL A 68 -0.28 2.60 6.75
CA VAL A 68 0.52 3.42 7.67
C VAL A 68 -0.03 4.85 7.77
N GLN A 69 -0.34 5.49 6.64
CA GLN A 69 -0.89 6.85 6.61
C GLN A 69 -2.24 6.96 7.35
N LEU A 70 -3.04 5.89 7.33
CA LEU A 70 -4.31 5.82 8.03
C LEU A 70 -4.20 5.27 9.47
N GLY A 71 -2.98 5.01 9.96
CA GLY A 71 -2.74 4.48 11.31
C GLY A 71 -3.21 3.04 11.52
N ARG A 72 -3.38 2.26 10.44
CA ARG A 72 -3.73 0.84 10.53
C ARG A 72 -2.51 -0.01 10.86
N ASN A 73 -2.75 -1.15 11.52
CA ASN A 73 -1.69 -2.11 11.81
C ASN A 73 -1.19 -2.74 10.50
N VAL A 74 0.11 -2.57 10.22
CA VAL A 74 0.80 -3.14 9.05
C VAL A 74 1.76 -4.27 9.43
N SER A 75 1.87 -4.58 10.72
CA SER A 75 2.68 -5.69 11.20
C SER A 75 2.01 -7.01 10.87
N ALA A 76 2.80 -8.10 10.88
CA ALA A 76 2.29 -9.45 10.75
C ALA A 76 1.09 -9.64 11.68
N PRO A 77 0.03 -10.37 11.24
CA PRO A 77 -1.05 -10.75 12.13
C PRO A 77 -0.41 -11.48 13.30
N THR A 78 -0.34 -10.79 14.43
CA THR A 78 0.15 -11.39 15.67
C THR A 78 -1.04 -12.22 16.11
N ASP A 79 -0.92 -13.53 15.95
CA ASP A 79 -1.85 -14.49 16.52
C ASP A 79 -1.96 -14.20 18.03
N ARG A 80 -2.99 -13.43 18.39
CA ARG A 80 -3.34 -13.04 19.75
C ARG A 80 -4.82 -12.68 19.76
N GLU A 81 -5.67 -13.68 19.54
CA GLU A 81 -6.93 -13.87 20.26
C GLU A 81 -7.29 -15.37 20.14
N VAL A 82 -6.82 -16.17 21.11
CA VAL A 82 -7.35 -17.52 21.42
C VAL A 82 -7.79 -17.49 22.88
#